data_AF-A0A6P8JVT9-F1
#
_entry.id   AF-A0A6P8JVT9-F1
#
_cell.length_a   1.000
_cell.length_b   1.000
_cell.length_c   1.000
_cell.angle_alpha   90.00
_cell.angle_beta   90.00
_cell.angle_gamma   90.00
#
_symmetry.space_group_name_H-M   'P 1'
#
loop_
_entity.id
_entity.type
_entity.pdbx_description
1 polymer ?
#
loop_
_entity_poly.entity_id
_entity_poly.type
_entity_poly.pdbx_seq_one_letter_code
_entity_poly.pdbx_strand_id
1 'polypeptide(L)'
;MEYLQLKNTLQTFDTHLPDGYKTQVNIGSNVFMQARVRKMDSILVDVGKNVFLDMSIPEAERYCDTRVKILTKQSDVLREESVKKRAQIKMALIAISERTKLIQQDESK
;
A
#
# COMPACT_ATOMS: atom_id res chain seq x y z
N MET A 1 1.29 -0.83 -2.59
CA MET A 1 2.28 -0.97 -3.69
C MET A 1 3.03 -2.29 -3.59
N GLU A 2 3.53 -2.65 -2.41
CA GLU A 2 4.33 -3.88 -2.20
C GLU A 2 3.61 -5.19 -2.59
N TYR A 3 2.35 -5.39 -2.17
CA TYR A 3 1.59 -6.59 -2.54
C TYR A 3 1.31 -6.71 -4.06
N LEU A 4 1.19 -5.58 -4.77
CA LEU A 4 1.02 -5.57 -6.23
C LEU A 4 2.33 -5.95 -6.94
N GLN A 5 3.46 -5.44 -6.45
CA GLN A 5 4.78 -5.82 -6.95
C GLN A 5 5.03 -7.31 -6.72
N LEU A 6 4.75 -7.81 -5.51
CA LEU A 6 4.88 -9.22 -5.19
C LEU A 6 4.04 -10.08 -6.15
N LYS A 7 2.76 -9.74 -6.36
CA LYS A 7 1.90 -10.46 -7.30
C LYS A 7 2.48 -10.49 -8.73
N ASN A 8 2.91 -9.35 -9.26
CA ASN A 8 3.51 -9.29 -10.59
C ASN A 8 4.79 -10.11 -10.70
N THR A 9 5.62 -10.10 -9.65
CA THR A 9 6.85 -10.89 -9.59
C THR A 9 6.53 -12.39 -9.58
N LEU A 10 5.54 -12.83 -8.81
CA LEU A 10 5.09 -14.23 -8.76
C LEU A 10 4.59 -14.72 -10.11
N GLN A 11 3.76 -13.91 -10.79
CA GLN A 11 3.26 -14.23 -12.12
C GLN A 11 4.39 -14.35 -13.16
N THR A 12 5.39 -13.47 -13.04
CA THR A 12 6.59 -13.51 -13.90
C THR A 12 7.38 -14.80 -13.68
N PHE A 13 7.54 -15.22 -12.42
CA PHE A 13 8.26 -16.44 -12.08
C PHE A 13 7.54 -17.70 -12.57
N ASP A 14 6.22 -17.78 -12.36
CA ASP A 14 5.41 -18.90 -12.81
C ASP A 14 5.41 -19.04 -14.34
N THR A 15 5.36 -17.91 -15.06
CA THR A 15 5.27 -17.92 -16.53
C THR A 15 6.62 -18.15 -17.22
N HIS A 16 7.71 -17.61 -16.68
CA HIS A 16 9.00 -17.53 -17.40
C HIS A 16 10.14 -18.33 -16.80
N LEU A 17 10.02 -18.80 -15.55
CA LEU A 17 11.13 -19.43 -14.82
C LEU A 17 10.72 -20.75 -14.11
N PRO A 18 10.02 -21.68 -14.78
CA PRO A 18 9.52 -22.91 -14.16
C PRO A 18 10.64 -23.85 -13.67
N ASP A 19 11.80 -23.84 -14.33
CA ASP A 19 12.96 -24.68 -14.00
C ASP A 19 13.97 -23.99 -13.06
N GLY A 20 13.55 -22.88 -12.45
CA GLY A 20 14.39 -22.06 -11.58
C GLY A 20 15.25 -21.05 -12.34
N TYR A 21 16.02 -20.25 -11.57
CA TYR A 21 16.73 -19.09 -12.08
C TYR A 21 18.01 -18.78 -11.31
N LYS A 22 18.94 -18.08 -11.95
CA LYS A 22 20.09 -17.47 -11.27
C LYS A 22 19.70 -16.09 -10.79
N THR A 23 20.14 -15.72 -9.59
CA THR A 23 19.86 -14.41 -9.00
C THR A 23 21.02 -13.92 -8.16
N GLN A 24 21.01 -12.64 -7.80
CA GLN A 24 21.89 -12.05 -6.81
C GLN A 24 21.05 -11.61 -5.60
N VAL A 25 21.37 -12.15 -4.43
CA VAL A 25 20.66 -11.86 -3.18
C VAL A 25 21.49 -10.88 -2.36
N ASN A 26 20.87 -9.81 -1.89
CA ASN A 26 21.50 -8.89 -0.94
C ASN A 26 21.52 -9.54 0.45
N ILE A 27 22.71 -9.69 1.03
CA ILE A 27 22.91 -10.28 2.37
C ILE A 27 23.09 -9.18 3.44
N GLY A 28 23.16 -7.91 3.04
CA GLY A 28 23.30 -6.76 3.92
C GLY A 28 24.38 -5.80 3.42
N SER A 29 24.30 -4.52 3.83
CA SER A 29 25.29 -3.48 3.51
C SER A 29 25.68 -3.39 2.02
N ASN A 30 24.71 -3.58 1.11
CA ASN A 30 24.94 -3.65 -0.34
C ASN A 30 25.92 -4.75 -0.79
N VAL A 31 26.02 -5.83 -0.03
CA VAL A 31 26.78 -7.03 -0.39
C VAL A 31 25.85 -8.04 -1.04
N PHE A 32 26.18 -8.47 -2.25
CA PHE A 32 25.36 -9.35 -3.06
C PHE A 32 26.03 -10.71 -3.28
N MET A 33 25.28 -11.78 -3.07
CA MET A 33 25.72 -13.16 -3.30
C MET A 33 25.00 -13.75 -4.50
N GLN A 34 25.74 -14.41 -5.39
CA GLN A 34 25.15 -15.18 -6.47
C GLN A 34 24.49 -16.44 -5.93
N ALA A 35 23.23 -16.67 -6.29
CA ALA A 35 22.45 -17.81 -5.89
C ALA A 35 21.72 -18.42 -7.09
N ARG A 36 21.34 -19.69 -6.96
CA ARG A 36 20.48 -20.38 -7.93
C ARG A 36 19.28 -20.96 -7.20
N VAL A 37 18.10 -20.53 -7.60
CA VAL A 37 16.84 -21.16 -7.24
C VAL A 37 16.65 -22.36 -8.16
N ARG A 38 16.51 -23.56 -7.60
CA ARG A 38 16.39 -24.81 -8.38
C ARG A 38 14.94 -25.13 -8.77
N LYS A 39 14.00 -24.85 -7.87
CA LYS A 39 12.57 -25.06 -8.05
C LYS A 39 11.82 -24.10 -7.13
N MET A 40 10.70 -23.56 -7.59
CA MET A 40 9.94 -22.55 -6.87
C MET A 40 8.57 -23.11 -6.47
N ASP A 41 8.58 -24.09 -5.56
CA ASP A 41 7.36 -24.77 -5.11
C ASP A 41 6.55 -23.92 -4.11
N SER A 42 7.25 -23.12 -3.32
CA SER A 42 6.65 -22.27 -2.30
C SER A 42 7.51 -21.03 -2.05
N ILE A 43 6.91 -20.04 -1.40
CA ILE A 43 7.52 -18.77 -1.03
C ILE A 43 7.18 -18.43 0.42
N LEU A 44 8.12 -17.78 1.11
CA LEU A 44 7.85 -17.18 2.41
C LEU A 44 7.20 -15.80 2.22
N VAL A 45 5.98 -15.66 2.73
CA VAL A 45 5.21 -14.41 2.68
C VAL A 45 5.09 -13.83 4.09
N ASP A 46 5.41 -12.54 4.24
CA ASP A 46 5.18 -11.80 5.48
C ASP A 46 3.67 -11.57 5.69
N VAL A 47 3.13 -12.15 6.76
CA VAL A 47 1.73 -11.97 7.18
C VAL A 47 1.56 -10.93 8.29
N GLY A 48 2.66 -10.34 8.75
CA GLY A 48 2.74 -9.30 9.76
C GLY A 48 3.27 -9.80 11.09
N LYS A 49 3.64 -8.86 11.97
CA LYS A 49 4.15 -9.14 13.33
C LYS A 49 5.38 -10.06 13.34
N ASN A 50 6.26 -9.94 12.32
CA ASN A 50 7.43 -10.81 12.12
C ASN A 50 7.06 -12.29 11.96
N VAL A 51 5.85 -12.58 11.47
CA VAL A 51 5.40 -13.93 11.16
C VAL A 51 5.44 -14.11 9.65
N PHE A 52 6.12 -15.16 9.22
CA PHE A 52 6.23 -15.55 7.81
C PHE A 52 5.55 -16.90 7.63
N LEU A 53 4.74 -17.01 6.59
CA LEU A 53 4.06 -18.24 6.23
C LEU A 53 4.60 -18.75 4.89
N ASP A 54 4.93 -20.04 4.85
CA ASP A 54 5.28 -20.73 3.63
C ASP A 54 4.00 -20.98 2.82
N MET A 55 3.92 -20.43 1.61
CA MET A 55 2.73 -20.46 0.76
C MET A 55 3.09 -20.95 -0.63
N SER A 56 2.19 -21.70 -1.26
CA SER A 56 2.26 -21.93 -2.71
C SER A 56 2.03 -20.63 -3.48
N ILE A 57 2.49 -20.57 -4.74
CA ILE A 57 2.31 -19.40 -5.60
C ILE A 57 0.81 -18.98 -5.70
N PRO A 58 -0.15 -19.90 -5.95
CA PRO A 58 -1.56 -19.52 -6.05
C PRO A 58 -2.15 -19.02 -4.73
N GLU A 59 -1.69 -19.54 -3.59
CA GLU A 59 -2.11 -19.05 -2.26
C GLU A 59 -1.60 -17.65 -1.99
N ALA A 60 -0.32 -17.39 -2.32
CA ALA A 60 0.28 -16.08 -2.17
C ALA A 60 -0.41 -15.02 -3.05
N GLU A 61 -0.80 -15.37 -4.28
CA GLU A 61 -1.58 -14.47 -5.14
C GLU A 61 -2.94 -14.11 -4.52
N ARG A 62 -3.70 -15.11 -4.05
CA ARG A 62 -4.99 -14.88 -3.38
C ARG A 62 -4.84 -14.04 -2.11
N TYR A 63 -3.78 -14.29 -1.35
CA TYR A 63 -3.44 -13.50 -0.18
C TYR A 63 -3.18 -12.04 -0.58
N CYS A 64 -2.33 -11.79 -1.57
CA CYS A 64 -2.05 -10.45 -2.08
C CYS A 64 -3.32 -9.71 -2.52
N ASP A 65 -4.21 -10.36 -3.26
CA ASP A 65 -5.48 -9.77 -3.70
C ASP A 65 -6.37 -9.37 -2.52
N THR A 66 -6.42 -10.23 -1.50
CA THR A 66 -7.18 -9.95 -0.28
C THR A 66 -6.59 -8.76 0.47
N ARG A 67 -5.27 -8.70 0.62
CA ARG A 67 -4.56 -7.59 1.27
C ARG A 67 -4.75 -6.28 0.53
N VAL A 68 -4.66 -6.29 -0.79
CA VAL A 68 -4.91 -5.09 -1.63
C VAL A 68 -6.34 -4.59 -1.42
N LYS A 69 -7.35 -5.47 -1.48
CA LYS A 69 -8.76 -5.07 -1.25
C LYS A 69 -8.97 -4.44 0.13
N ILE A 70 -8.40 -5.01 1.18
CA ILE A 70 -8.51 -4.49 2.55
C ILE A 70 -7.87 -3.09 2.65
N LEU A 71 -6.64 -2.96 2.15
CA LEU A 71 -5.89 -1.69 2.22
C LEU A 71 -6.53 -0.59 1.39
N THR A 72 -7.07 -0.92 0.21
CA THR A 72 -7.83 0.03 -0.61
C THR A 72 -9.06 0.52 0.14
N LYS A 73 -9.86 -0.39 0.71
CA LYS A 73 -11.05 -0.01 1.48
C LYS A 73 -10.71 0.88 2.68
N GLN A 74 -9.64 0.57 3.42
CA GLN A 74 -9.16 1.41 4.51
C GLN A 74 -8.74 2.81 4.03
N SER A 75 -8.06 2.86 2.88
CA SER A 75 -7.64 4.12 2.26
C SER A 75 -8.83 4.96 1.83
N ASP A 76 -9.89 4.33 1.28
CA ASP A 76 -11.11 5.02 0.86
C ASP A 76 -11.85 5.64 2.05
N VAL A 77 -11.99 4.91 3.16
CA VAL A 77 -12.59 5.44 4.40
C VAL A 77 -11.82 6.65 4.92
N LEU A 78 -10.48 6.57 4.97
CA LEU A 78 -9.65 7.68 5.40
C LEU A 78 -9.74 8.88 4.45
N ARG A 79 -9.83 8.61 3.14
CA ARG A 79 -9.99 9.65 2.12
C ARG A 79 -11.32 10.38 2.28
N GLU A 80 -12.42 9.65 2.47
CA GLU A 80 -13.74 10.24 2.67
C GLU A 80 -13.78 11.13 3.93
N GLU A 81 -13.28 10.62 5.06
CA GLU A 81 -13.20 11.38 6.30
C GLU A 81 -12.30 12.61 6.18
N SER A 82 -11.19 12.51 5.44
CA SER A 82 -10.31 13.63 5.14
C SER A 82 -11.02 14.71 4.32
N VAL A 83 -11.76 14.33 3.28
CA VAL A 83 -12.54 15.25 2.46
C VAL A 83 -13.61 15.96 3.30
N LYS A 84 -14.34 15.21 4.13
CA LYS A 84 -15.38 15.73 5.02
C LYS A 84 -14.82 16.75 6.01
N LYS A 85 -13.73 16.42 6.71
CA LYS A 85 -13.07 17.34 7.65
C LYS A 85 -12.56 18.59 6.95
N ARG A 86 -11.94 18.45 5.77
CA ARG A 86 -11.46 19.58 4.98
C ARG A 86 -12.61 20.51 4.57
N ALA A 87 -13.76 19.96 4.19
CA ALA A 87 -14.94 20.74 3.86
C ALA A 87 -15.49 21.49 5.08
N GLN A 88 -15.60 20.83 6.23
CA GLN A 88 -16.04 21.45 7.48
C GLN A 88 -15.15 22.63 7.90
N ILE A 89 -13.82 22.46 7.83
CA ILE A 89 -12.86 23.53 8.11
C ILE A 89 -13.06 24.71 7.16
N LYS A 90 -13.21 24.46 5.85
CA LYS A 90 -13.46 25.52 4.87
C LYS A 90 -14.76 26.27 5.15
N MET A 91 -15.84 25.54 5.46
CA MET A 91 -17.13 26.16 5.80
C MET A 91 -17.03 27.04 7.04
N ALA A 92 -16.35 26.58 8.09
CA ALA A 92 -16.13 27.37 9.29
C ALA A 92 -15.34 28.65 9.00
N LEU A 93 -14.28 28.56 8.18
CA LEU A 93 -13.48 29.73 7.79
C LEU A 93 -14.29 30.75 6.98
N ILE A 94 -15.16 30.29 6.07
CA ILE A 94 -16.06 31.16 5.31
C ILE A 94 -17.02 31.89 6.26
N ALA A 95 -17.69 31.15 7.15
CA ALA A 95 -18.63 31.73 8.11
C ALA A 95 -17.97 32.77 9.04
N ILE A 96 -16.75 32.49 9.53
CA ILE A 96 -15.97 33.45 10.32
C ILE A 96 -15.65 34.69 9.48
N SER A 97 -15.20 34.51 8.24
CA SER A 97 -14.85 35.61 7.34
C SER A 97 -16.05 36.51 7.02
N GLU A 98 -17.22 35.92 6.76
CA GLU A 98 -18.47 36.65 6.52
C GLU A 98 -18.91 37.42 7.76
N ARG A 99 -18.87 36.80 8.94
CA ARG A 99 -19.20 37.47 10.20
C ARG A 99 -18.28 38.67 10.48
N THR A 100 -16.97 38.52 10.24
CA THR A 100 -16.01 39.62 10.44
C THR A 100 -16.27 40.78 9.48
N LYS A 101 -16.63 40.50 8.22
CA LYS A 101 -16.99 41.55 7.25
C LYS A 101 -18.23 42.33 7.68
N LEU A 102 -19.25 41.65 8.21
CA LEU A 102 -20.46 42.31 8.70
C LEU A 102 -20.16 43.23 9.89
N ILE A 103 -19.34 42.78 10.84
CA ILE A 103 -18.94 43.60 11.99
C ILE A 103 -18.22 44.88 11.55
N GLN A 104 -17.29 44.78 10.59
CA GLN A 104 -16.56 45.95 10.07
C GLN A 104 -17.47 46.96 9.36
N GLN A 105 -18.55 46.49 8.71
CA GLN A 105 -19.52 47.37 8.06
C GLN A 105 -20.42 48.11 9.06
N ASP A 106 -20.74 47.50 10.19
CA ASP A 106 -21.50 48.14 11.27
C ASP A 106 -20.67 49.18 12.03
N GLU A 107 -19.37 48.93 12.24
CA GLU A 107 -18.45 49.90 12.87
C GLU A 107 -18.12 51.12 11.99
N SER A 108 -18.38 51.03 10.69
CA SER A 108 -18.13 52.10 9.72
C SER A 108 -19.35 53.01 9.45
N LYS A 109 -20.47 52.78 10.15
CA LYS A 109 -21.68 53.63 10.11
C LYS A 109 -21.78 54.50 11.36
#